data_AF-A0AAD9FAJ8-F1
#
_entry.id   AF-A0AAD9FAJ8-F1
#
_cell.length_a   1.000
_cell.length_b   1.000
_cell.length_c   1.000
_cell.angle_alpha   90.00
_cell.angle_beta   90.00
_cell.angle_gamma   90.00
#
_symmetry.space_group_name_H-M   'P 1'
#
loop_
_entity.id
_entity.type
_entity.pdbx_description
1 polymer ?
#
loop_
_entity_poly.entity_id
_entity_poly.type
_entity_poly.pdbx_seq_one_letter_code
_entity_poly.pdbx_strand_id
1 'polypeptide(L)'
;MSGGVVTRGRERRDQQNGQNSKTMEQKRDEEQVQHAEANSLALTMRSGLEAISKEIRVLKTEMKKDLTTLKERVTEDVKSEINDLKREMYQQLSANTKTLQAQGSRIAEAEGRIAETETWNMEVKDALCKSLKQQQMLQDKLTDIEGRSRRNNIRIFGIPEDKEEILLPNIYTNCSQRSSHCLRMSTCKSNERTGRLPKNRTSTCHRAL
;
A
#
# COMPACT_ATOMS: atom_id res chain seq x y z
N MET A 1 39.37 -103.09 77.23
CA MET A 1 38.06 -103.51 77.75
C MET A 1 37.26 -103.93 76.52
N SER A 2 37.25 -105.21 76.16
CA SER A 2 36.29 -106.25 76.62
C SER A 2 34.86 -105.83 76.25
N GLY A 3 34.06 -106.56 75.47
CA GLY A 3 34.14 -107.89 74.88
C GLY A 3 32.97 -108.05 73.90
N GLY A 4 32.96 -109.15 73.15
CA GLY A 4 31.93 -109.43 72.14
C GLY A 4 30.61 -109.97 72.70
N VAL A 5 29.70 -110.35 71.78
CA VAL A 5 29.14 -111.70 71.58
C VAL A 5 27.93 -111.62 70.65
N VAL A 6 27.90 -112.54 69.69
CA VAL A 6 26.79 -112.86 68.77
C VAL A 6 25.85 -113.86 69.43
N THR A 7 24.53 -113.73 69.25
CA THR A 7 23.63 -114.91 69.22
C THR A 7 22.42 -114.72 68.30
N ARG A 8 22.20 -115.77 67.49
CA ARG A 8 21.03 -116.06 66.64
C ARG A 8 19.78 -116.38 67.47
N GLY A 9 18.61 -116.10 66.89
CA GLY A 9 17.32 -116.69 67.27
C GLY A 9 16.31 -116.56 66.14
N ARG A 10 15.63 -117.66 65.77
CA ARG A 10 14.81 -117.87 64.56
C ARG A 10 13.40 -118.30 64.98
N GLU A 11 12.40 -117.89 64.16
CA GLU A 11 10.99 -118.39 64.05
C GLU A 11 10.01 -117.99 65.18
N ARG A 12 8.71 -117.64 64.97
CA ARG A 12 7.69 -118.01 63.96
C ARG A 12 6.45 -117.05 63.97
N ARG A 13 5.92 -116.79 62.76
CA ARG A 13 4.52 -116.69 62.26
C ARG A 13 3.36 -115.98 63.01
N ASP A 14 2.73 -115.10 62.22
CA ASP A 14 1.32 -115.07 61.78
C ASP A 14 0.33 -114.04 62.37
N GLN A 15 -0.21 -113.27 61.40
CA GLN A 15 -1.57 -112.71 61.28
C GLN A 15 -1.94 -111.47 62.11
N GLN A 16 -1.82 -110.30 61.46
CA GLN A 16 -2.89 -109.30 61.37
C GLN A 16 -2.68 -108.51 60.06
N ASN A 17 -3.47 -108.79 59.03
CA ASN A 17 -4.71 -108.06 58.72
C ASN A 17 -4.37 -106.65 58.16
N GLY A 18 -4.36 -106.39 56.85
CA GLY A 18 -5.47 -106.62 55.92
C GLY A 18 -6.21 -105.34 55.52
N GLN A 19 -5.82 -104.15 56.01
CA GLN A 19 -6.55 -102.89 55.71
C GLN A 19 -5.73 -101.65 55.31
N ASN A 20 -4.40 -101.69 55.27
CA ASN A 20 -3.59 -100.48 54.96
C ASN A 20 -3.20 -100.32 53.48
N SER A 21 -3.65 -101.20 52.58
CA SER A 21 -3.24 -101.16 51.16
C SER A 21 -4.09 -100.22 50.29
N LYS A 22 -5.33 -99.88 50.67
CA LYS A 22 -6.21 -99.06 49.82
C LYS A 22 -6.03 -97.55 49.99
N THR A 23 -5.35 -97.10 51.06
CA THR A 23 -5.22 -95.67 51.40
C THR A 23 -3.92 -95.03 50.89
N MET A 24 -2.95 -95.82 50.40
CA MET A 24 -1.68 -95.31 49.82
C MET A 24 -1.66 -95.25 48.29
N GLU A 25 -2.49 -96.02 47.58
CA GLU A 25 -2.65 -95.89 46.12
C GLU A 25 -3.55 -94.70 45.77
N GLN A 26 -4.67 -94.50 46.49
CA GLN A 26 -5.59 -93.37 46.23
C GLN A 26 -4.96 -91.98 46.47
N LYS A 27 -4.03 -91.85 47.44
CA LYS A 27 -3.32 -90.58 47.69
C LYS A 27 -2.21 -90.27 46.68
N ARG A 28 -1.58 -91.30 46.09
CA ARG A 28 -0.58 -91.09 45.01
C ARG A 28 -1.24 -90.70 43.70
N ASP A 29 -2.43 -91.24 43.43
CA ASP A 29 -3.18 -90.90 42.23
C ASP A 29 -3.78 -89.48 42.32
N GLU A 30 -4.27 -89.05 43.50
CA GLU A 30 -4.75 -87.68 43.70
C GLU A 30 -3.62 -86.62 43.65
N GLU A 31 -2.44 -86.90 44.22
CA GLU A 31 -1.27 -85.99 44.14
C GLU A 31 -0.64 -85.95 42.74
N GLN A 32 -0.64 -87.06 41.97
CA GLN A 32 -0.18 -87.09 40.58
C GLN A 32 -1.16 -86.41 39.61
N VAL A 33 -2.47 -86.54 39.84
CA VAL A 33 -3.51 -85.84 39.06
C VAL A 33 -3.46 -84.33 39.35
N GLN A 34 -3.28 -83.91 40.61
CA GLN A 34 -3.12 -82.48 40.96
C GLN A 34 -1.82 -81.87 40.43
N HIS A 35 -0.70 -82.61 40.44
CA HIS A 35 0.55 -82.14 39.84
C HIS A 35 0.47 -82.06 38.31
N ALA A 36 -0.26 -82.97 37.66
CA ALA A 36 -0.50 -82.96 36.21
C ALA A 36 -1.44 -81.82 35.79
N GLU A 37 -2.49 -81.53 36.56
CA GLU A 37 -3.36 -80.36 36.35
C GLU A 37 -2.62 -79.03 36.58
N ALA A 38 -1.81 -78.94 37.63
CA ALA A 38 -0.98 -77.76 37.90
C ALA A 38 0.08 -77.54 36.80
N ASN A 39 0.69 -78.60 36.27
CA ASN A 39 1.60 -78.51 35.12
C ASN A 39 0.86 -78.13 33.83
N SER A 40 -0.34 -78.65 33.60
CA SER A 40 -1.19 -78.30 32.46
C SER A 40 -1.57 -76.82 32.47
N LEU A 41 -2.01 -76.30 33.62
CA LEU A 41 -2.33 -74.89 33.80
C LEU A 41 -1.09 -74.00 33.62
N ALA A 42 0.06 -74.40 34.19
CA ALA A 42 1.32 -73.67 34.02
C ALA A 42 1.81 -73.65 32.56
N LEU A 43 1.60 -74.75 31.81
CA LEU A 43 1.90 -74.83 30.38
C LEU A 43 0.97 -73.91 29.57
N THR A 44 -0.30 -73.84 29.95
CA THR A 44 -1.32 -72.96 29.32
C THR A 44 -1.02 -71.48 29.60
N MET A 45 -0.60 -71.13 30.82
CA MET A 45 -0.18 -69.77 31.15
C MET A 45 1.13 -69.39 30.44
N ARG A 46 2.08 -70.32 30.30
CA ARG A 46 3.30 -70.10 29.51
C ARG A 46 3.00 -69.83 28.04
N SER A 47 2.12 -70.62 27.42
CA SER A 47 1.74 -70.40 26.03
C SER A 47 1.00 -69.07 25.83
N GLY A 48 0.14 -68.67 26.77
CA GLY A 48 -0.53 -67.37 26.78
C GLY A 48 0.44 -66.20 26.91
N LEU A 49 1.41 -66.26 27.83
CA LEU A 49 2.49 -65.26 27.96
C LEU A 49 3.34 -65.17 26.69
N GLU A 50 3.60 -66.30 26.05
CA GLU A 50 4.37 -66.36 24.81
C GLU A 50 3.59 -65.77 23.62
N ALA A 51 2.27 -65.96 23.57
CA ALA A 51 1.38 -65.31 22.61
C ALA A 51 1.34 -63.78 22.80
N ILE A 52 1.15 -63.31 24.03
CA ILE A 52 1.16 -61.87 24.36
C ILE A 52 2.51 -61.24 23.99
N SER A 53 3.62 -61.92 24.28
CA SER A 53 4.97 -61.45 23.93
C SER A 53 5.15 -61.31 22.41
N LYS A 54 4.56 -62.23 21.62
CA LYS A 54 4.55 -62.13 20.15
C LYS A 54 3.74 -60.92 19.69
N GLU A 55 2.54 -60.71 20.22
CA GLU A 55 1.71 -59.54 19.88
C GLU A 55 2.39 -58.22 20.22
N ILE A 56 3.04 -58.11 21.40
CA ILE A 56 3.81 -56.92 21.78
C ILE A 56 4.96 -56.65 20.79
N ARG A 57 5.62 -57.70 20.30
CA ARG A 57 6.68 -57.55 19.29
C ARG A 57 6.11 -57.06 17.96
N VAL A 58 4.96 -57.59 17.54
CA VAL A 58 4.26 -57.15 16.32
C VAL A 58 3.86 -55.67 16.44
N LEU A 59 3.18 -55.29 17.53
CA LEU A 59 2.81 -53.90 17.81
C LEU A 59 4.03 -52.98 17.81
N LYS A 60 5.14 -53.39 18.41
CA LYS A 60 6.40 -52.61 18.40
C LYS A 60 6.92 -52.40 16.98
N THR A 61 6.84 -53.40 16.11
CA THR A 61 7.27 -53.28 14.72
C THR A 61 6.33 -52.38 13.91
N GLU A 62 5.02 -52.49 14.12
CA GLU A 62 4.02 -51.63 13.48
C GLU A 62 4.18 -50.17 13.90
N MET A 63 4.26 -49.89 15.20
CA MET A 63 4.50 -48.53 15.71
C MET A 63 5.79 -47.92 15.17
N LYS A 64 6.87 -48.72 15.06
CA LYS A 64 8.12 -48.23 14.46
C LYS A 64 7.92 -47.86 12.99
N LYS A 65 7.20 -48.68 12.24
CA LYS A 65 6.88 -48.42 10.83
C LYS A 65 6.02 -47.16 10.69
N ASP A 66 5.01 -47.00 11.54
CA ASP A 66 4.12 -45.83 11.52
C ASP A 66 4.89 -44.55 11.87
N LEU A 67 5.80 -44.60 12.86
CA LEU A 67 6.67 -43.45 13.17
C LEU A 67 7.61 -43.09 12.03
N THR A 68 8.20 -44.07 11.33
CA THR A 68 9.05 -43.79 10.17
C THR A 68 8.24 -43.19 9.02
N THR A 69 7.06 -43.72 8.73
CA THR A 69 6.21 -43.22 7.64
C THR A 69 5.66 -41.83 7.96
N LEU A 70 5.27 -41.57 9.21
CA LEU A 70 4.85 -40.24 9.66
C LEU A 70 5.98 -39.23 9.54
N LYS A 71 7.19 -39.60 10.00
CA LYS A 71 8.37 -38.74 9.87
C LYS A 71 8.66 -38.37 8.42
N GLU A 72 8.61 -39.36 7.52
CA GLU A 72 8.85 -39.15 6.09
C GLU A 72 7.80 -38.22 5.49
N ARG A 73 6.51 -38.46 5.76
CA ARG A 73 5.41 -37.60 5.29
C ARG A 73 5.55 -36.16 5.76
N VAL A 74 5.73 -35.96 7.07
CA VAL A 74 5.88 -34.61 7.64
C VAL A 74 7.11 -33.90 7.07
N THR A 75 8.23 -34.62 6.89
CA THR A 75 9.44 -34.04 6.32
C THR A 75 9.23 -33.63 4.86
N GLU A 76 8.48 -34.43 4.09
CA GLU A 76 8.22 -34.14 2.69
C GLU A 76 7.20 -33.00 2.52
N ASP A 77 6.10 -33.02 3.28
CA ASP A 77 5.08 -31.98 3.26
C ASP A 77 5.69 -30.61 3.63
N VAL A 78 6.47 -30.55 4.71
CA VAL A 78 7.15 -29.31 5.13
C VAL A 78 8.15 -28.84 4.08
N LYS A 79 8.91 -29.76 3.46
CA LYS A 79 9.83 -29.39 2.37
C LYS A 79 9.08 -28.85 1.15
N SER A 80 7.96 -29.46 0.80
CA SER A 80 7.13 -29.02 -0.32
C SER A 80 6.59 -27.62 -0.06
N GLU A 81 5.97 -27.39 1.09
CA GLU A 81 5.43 -26.07 1.46
C GLU A 81 6.51 -24.99 1.51
N ILE A 82 7.69 -25.27 2.05
CA ILE A 82 8.82 -24.33 2.05
C ILE A 82 9.23 -23.97 0.61
N ASN A 83 9.30 -24.96 -0.29
CA ASN A 83 9.66 -24.72 -1.68
C ASN A 83 8.58 -23.93 -2.44
N ASP A 84 7.32 -24.15 -2.11
CA ASP A 84 6.19 -23.45 -2.73
C ASP A 84 6.12 -22.00 -2.24
N LEU A 85 6.25 -21.77 -0.93
CA LEU A 85 6.38 -20.43 -0.33
C LEU A 85 7.57 -19.67 -0.90
N LYS A 86 8.71 -20.33 -1.06
CA LYS A 86 9.91 -19.74 -1.67
C LYS A 86 9.64 -19.31 -3.12
N ARG A 87 8.96 -20.15 -3.90
CA ARG A 87 8.59 -19.82 -5.28
C ARG A 87 7.62 -18.65 -5.34
N GLU A 88 6.58 -18.66 -4.51
CA GLU A 88 5.60 -17.58 -4.44
C GLU A 88 6.26 -16.25 -4.03
N MET A 89 7.12 -16.26 -3.01
CA MET A 89 7.89 -15.08 -2.60
C MET A 89 8.73 -14.50 -3.74
N TYR A 90 9.47 -15.34 -4.49
CA TYR A 90 10.27 -14.83 -5.61
C TYR A 90 9.40 -14.28 -6.74
N GLN A 91 8.25 -14.88 -7.00
CA GLN A 91 7.30 -14.36 -7.99
C GLN A 91 6.74 -13.00 -7.56
N GLN A 92 6.29 -12.87 -6.31
CA GLN A 92 5.79 -11.61 -5.76
C GLN A 92 6.87 -10.52 -5.74
N LEU A 93 8.09 -10.85 -5.32
CA LEU A 93 9.22 -9.91 -5.35
C LEU A 93 9.55 -9.45 -6.78
N SER A 94 9.56 -10.37 -7.74
CA SER A 94 9.79 -10.05 -9.15
C SER A 94 8.67 -9.15 -9.70
N ALA A 95 7.42 -9.47 -9.39
CA ALA A 95 6.26 -8.66 -9.78
C ALA A 95 6.33 -7.25 -9.18
N ASN A 96 6.61 -7.14 -7.87
CA ASN A 96 6.75 -5.86 -7.17
C ASN A 96 7.92 -5.03 -7.72
N THR A 97 9.03 -5.67 -8.07
CA THR A 97 10.16 -4.96 -8.68
C THR A 97 9.77 -4.37 -10.03
N LYS A 98 9.03 -5.12 -10.86
CA LYS A 98 8.54 -4.63 -12.15
C LYS A 98 7.53 -3.49 -12.00
N THR A 99 6.60 -3.59 -11.03
CA THR A 99 5.64 -2.52 -10.79
C THR A 99 6.32 -1.25 -10.28
N LEU A 100 7.31 -1.38 -9.39
CA LEU A 100 8.12 -0.25 -8.93
C LEU A 100 8.90 0.40 -10.07
N GLN A 101 9.53 -0.39 -10.95
CA GLN A 101 10.20 0.16 -12.13
C GLN A 101 9.21 0.89 -13.05
N ALA A 102 8.05 0.30 -13.34
CA ALA A 102 7.03 0.93 -14.17
C ALA A 102 6.49 2.23 -13.55
N GLN A 103 6.29 2.24 -12.24
CA GLN A 103 5.90 3.46 -11.50
C GLN A 103 7.00 4.52 -11.55
N GLY A 104 8.27 4.13 -11.37
CA GLY A 104 9.41 5.03 -11.49
C GLY A 104 9.48 5.70 -12.86
N SER A 105 9.31 4.95 -13.94
CA SER A 105 9.28 5.51 -15.30
C SER A 105 8.11 6.48 -15.52
N ARG A 106 6.92 6.15 -15.00
CA ARG A 106 5.74 7.03 -15.11
C ARG A 106 5.91 8.32 -14.31
N ILE A 107 6.55 8.25 -13.14
CA ILE A 107 6.85 9.43 -12.32
C ILE A 107 7.87 10.30 -13.06
N ALA A 108 8.95 9.73 -13.58
CA ALA A 108 9.96 10.48 -14.34
C ALA A 108 9.36 11.19 -15.57
N GLU A 109 8.44 10.53 -16.29
CA GLU A 109 7.70 11.15 -17.40
C GLU A 109 6.82 12.31 -16.91
N ALA A 110 6.08 12.11 -15.82
CA ALA A 110 5.23 13.14 -15.24
C ALA A 110 6.05 14.36 -14.77
N GLU A 111 7.18 14.12 -14.10
CA GLU A 111 8.12 15.17 -13.68
C GLU A 111 8.69 15.94 -14.88
N GLY A 112 9.06 15.23 -15.97
CA GLY A 112 9.51 15.86 -17.21
C GLY A 112 8.44 16.78 -17.82
N ARG A 113 7.20 16.28 -17.94
CA ARG A 113 6.07 17.08 -18.42
C ARG A 113 5.79 18.29 -17.55
N ILE A 114 5.88 18.14 -16.22
CA ILE A 114 5.70 19.25 -15.28
C ILE A 114 6.78 20.30 -15.53
N ALA A 115 8.05 19.91 -15.58
CA ALA A 115 9.16 20.83 -15.82
C ALA A 115 9.02 21.60 -17.15
N GLU A 116 8.59 20.93 -18.23
CA GLU A 116 8.29 21.57 -19.52
C GLU A 116 7.16 22.61 -19.38
N THR A 117 6.06 22.24 -18.71
CA THR A 117 4.93 23.16 -18.51
C THR A 117 5.28 24.35 -17.62
N GLU A 118 6.12 24.15 -16.61
CA GLU A 118 6.60 25.21 -15.72
C GLU A 118 7.48 26.20 -16.49
N THR A 119 8.38 25.70 -17.33
CA THR A 119 9.25 26.52 -18.18
C THR A 119 8.41 27.35 -19.16
N TRP A 120 7.47 26.71 -19.86
CA TRP A 120 6.57 27.42 -20.78
C TRP A 120 5.72 28.48 -20.07
N ASN A 121 5.21 28.17 -18.87
CA ASN A 121 4.44 29.13 -18.08
C ASN A 121 5.29 30.34 -17.67
N MET A 122 6.57 30.15 -17.34
CA MET A 122 7.48 31.26 -17.07
C MET A 122 7.70 32.13 -18.31
N GLU A 123 7.91 31.53 -19.47
CA GLU A 123 8.09 32.26 -20.74
C GLU A 123 6.84 33.06 -21.12
N VAL A 124 5.65 32.46 -20.99
CA VAL A 124 4.37 33.14 -21.26
C VAL A 124 4.16 34.31 -20.30
N LYS A 125 4.45 34.13 -19.01
CA LYS A 125 4.36 35.21 -18.02
C LYS A 125 5.30 36.37 -18.35
N ASP A 126 6.53 36.09 -18.77
CA ASP A 126 7.48 37.13 -19.17
C ASP A 126 7.02 37.88 -20.43
N ALA A 127 6.54 37.14 -21.46
CA ALA A 127 5.98 37.73 -22.67
C ALA A 127 4.74 38.60 -22.38
N LEU A 128 3.87 38.16 -21.47
CA LEU A 128 2.71 38.92 -21.02
C LEU A 128 3.15 40.20 -20.28
N CYS A 129 4.11 40.10 -19.37
CA CYS A 129 4.66 41.27 -18.66
C CYS A 129 5.24 42.30 -19.62
N LYS A 130 5.98 41.86 -20.65
CA LYS A 130 6.53 42.73 -21.69
C LYS A 130 5.42 43.41 -22.49
N SER A 131 4.39 42.65 -22.88
CA SER A 131 3.24 43.18 -23.64
C SER A 131 2.46 44.21 -22.84
N LEU A 132 2.21 43.96 -21.55
CA LEU A 132 1.54 44.92 -20.66
C LEU A 132 2.35 46.21 -20.48
N LYS A 133 3.68 46.10 -20.32
CA LYS A 133 4.56 47.28 -20.27
C LYS A 133 4.49 48.10 -21.56
N GLN A 134 4.52 47.43 -22.72
CA GLN A 134 4.40 48.11 -24.01
C GLN A 134 3.03 48.78 -24.16
N GLN A 135 1.96 48.12 -23.75
CA GLN A 135 0.61 48.70 -23.76
C GLN A 135 0.54 49.97 -22.91
N GLN A 136 1.10 49.95 -21.70
CA GLN A 136 1.15 51.12 -20.83
C GLN A 136 1.92 52.27 -21.50
N MET A 137 3.12 51.98 -22.03
CA MET A 137 3.92 52.99 -22.72
C MET A 137 3.20 53.59 -23.93
N LEU A 138 2.43 52.79 -24.67
CA LEU A 138 1.64 53.27 -25.80
C LEU A 138 0.46 54.13 -25.32
N GLN A 139 -0.21 53.75 -24.23
CA GLN A 139 -1.28 54.55 -23.63
C GLN A 139 -0.76 55.91 -23.15
N ASP A 140 0.41 55.94 -22.50
CA ASP A 140 1.03 57.17 -22.03
C ASP A 140 1.40 58.09 -23.21
N LYS A 141 1.99 57.53 -24.28
CA LYS A 141 2.30 58.27 -25.51
C LYS A 141 1.06 58.81 -26.21
N LEU A 142 -0.01 58.01 -26.30
CA LEU A 142 -1.28 58.45 -26.87
C LEU A 142 -1.88 59.59 -26.05
N THR A 143 -1.83 59.50 -24.73
CA THR A 143 -2.32 60.55 -23.82
C THR A 143 -1.51 61.84 -23.97
N ASP A 144 -0.18 61.76 -24.10
CA ASP A 144 0.67 62.93 -24.37
C ASP A 144 0.35 63.56 -25.74
N ILE A 145 0.25 62.76 -26.81
CA ILE A 145 -0.08 63.26 -28.15
C ILE A 145 -1.48 63.89 -28.17
N GLU A 146 -2.47 63.25 -27.56
CA GLU A 146 -3.84 63.77 -27.45
C GLU A 146 -3.85 65.09 -26.66
N GLY A 147 -3.11 65.15 -25.55
CA GLY A 147 -2.92 66.36 -24.77
C GLY A 147 -2.31 67.48 -25.61
N ARG A 148 -1.19 67.21 -26.29
CA ARG A 148 -0.49 68.20 -27.13
C ARG A 148 -1.33 68.68 -28.30
N SER A 149 -2.07 67.79 -28.94
CA SER A 149 -2.99 68.09 -30.03
C SER A 149 -4.14 68.99 -29.55
N ARG A 150 -4.63 68.79 -28.32
CA ARG A 150 -5.72 69.60 -27.74
C ARG A 150 -5.28 70.93 -27.13
N ARG A 151 -3.99 71.15 -26.86
CA ARG A 151 -3.50 72.41 -26.24
C ARG A 151 -3.90 73.66 -27.02
N ASN A 152 -4.01 73.55 -28.34
CA ASN A 152 -4.40 74.67 -29.20
C ASN A 152 -5.92 74.71 -29.49
N ASN A 153 -6.71 73.78 -28.94
CA ASN A 153 -8.15 73.70 -29.17
C ASN A 153 -8.90 74.42 -28.06
N ILE A 154 -9.68 75.43 -28.43
CA ILE A 154 -10.56 76.16 -27.51
C ILE A 154 -11.93 75.49 -27.49
N ARG A 155 -12.46 75.19 -26.30
CA ARG A 155 -13.83 74.68 -26.12
C ARG A 155 -14.74 75.82 -25.67
N ILE A 156 -15.81 76.05 -26.41
CA ILE A 156 -16.81 77.09 -26.11
C ILE A 156 -18.12 76.37 -25.77
N PHE A 157 -18.67 76.67 -24.59
CA PHE A 157 -19.91 76.07 -24.10
C PHE A 157 -21.06 77.09 -24.14
N GLY A 158 -22.30 76.60 -24.22
CA GLY A 158 -23.51 77.45 -24.12
C GLY A 158 -23.97 78.10 -25.42
N ILE A 159 -23.50 77.64 -26.59
CA ILE A 159 -23.98 78.13 -27.89
C ILE A 159 -25.19 77.27 -28.33
N PRO A 160 -26.37 77.88 -28.58
CA PRO A 160 -27.53 77.17 -29.10
C PRO A 160 -27.31 76.73 -30.56
N GLU A 161 -27.86 75.57 -30.94
CA GLU A 161 -27.55 74.89 -32.20
C GLU A 161 -27.91 75.70 -33.44
N ASP A 162 -28.97 76.50 -33.35
CA ASP A 162 -29.52 77.24 -34.50
C ASP A 162 -28.80 78.57 -34.78
N LYS A 163 -27.78 78.94 -33.98
CA LYS A 163 -27.11 80.24 -34.08
C LYS A 163 -25.59 80.15 -34.24
N GLU A 164 -25.06 78.97 -34.52
CA GLU A 164 -23.62 78.74 -34.62
C GLU A 164 -22.98 79.50 -35.77
N GLU A 165 -23.64 79.56 -36.92
CA GLU A 165 -23.14 80.23 -38.13
C GLU A 165 -22.96 81.75 -37.94
N ILE A 166 -23.76 82.36 -37.06
CA ILE A 166 -23.75 83.80 -36.81
C ILE A 166 -22.85 84.14 -35.62
N LEU A 167 -22.84 83.31 -34.57
CA LEU A 167 -22.15 83.61 -33.32
C LEU A 167 -20.68 83.20 -33.33
N LEU A 168 -20.30 82.09 -33.99
CA LEU A 168 -18.92 81.60 -33.99
C LEU A 168 -17.94 82.58 -34.66
N PRO A 169 -18.23 83.18 -35.83
CA PRO A 169 -17.33 84.16 -36.44
C PRO A 169 -17.16 85.41 -35.57
N ASN A 170 -18.25 85.89 -34.95
CA ASN A 170 -18.26 87.07 -34.10
C ASN A 170 -17.51 86.89 -32.78
N ILE A 171 -17.57 85.70 -32.18
CA ILE A 171 -16.80 85.37 -30.98
C ILE A 171 -15.30 85.33 -31.32
N TYR A 172 -14.92 84.74 -32.46
CA TYR A 172 -13.52 84.64 -32.88
C TYR A 172 -12.91 86.02 -33.15
N THR A 173 -13.62 86.90 -33.87
CA THR A 173 -13.15 88.26 -34.19
C THR A 173 -13.01 89.14 -32.95
N ASN A 174 -14.00 89.13 -32.03
CA ASN A 174 -13.92 89.88 -30.77
C ASN A 174 -12.79 89.38 -29.86
N CYS A 175 -12.61 88.06 -29.76
CA CYS A 175 -11.55 87.48 -28.92
C CYS A 175 -10.16 87.81 -29.49
N SER A 176 -10.00 87.81 -30.81
CA SER A 176 -8.77 88.22 -31.49
C SER A 176 -8.44 89.71 -31.27
N GLN A 177 -9.45 90.59 -31.35
CA GLN A 177 -9.24 92.03 -31.15
C GLN A 177 -8.84 92.37 -29.72
N ARG A 178 -9.46 91.73 -28.71
CA ARG A 178 -9.10 91.94 -27.29
C ARG A 178 -7.72 91.40 -26.92
N SER A 179 -7.34 90.23 -27.43
CA SER A 179 -6.01 89.63 -27.15
C SER A 179 -4.85 90.38 -27.80
N SER A 180 -5.07 90.92 -29.01
CA SER A 180 -4.08 91.71 -29.75
C SER A 180 -3.66 93.00 -29.03
N HIS A 181 -4.48 93.50 -28.12
CA HIS A 181 -4.18 94.71 -27.35
C HIS A 181 -3.26 94.45 -26.13
N CYS A 182 -2.99 93.19 -25.77
CA CYS A 182 -2.27 92.85 -24.54
C CYS A 182 -0.98 92.01 -24.74
N LEU A 183 -0.75 91.36 -25.89
CA LEU A 183 0.42 90.49 -26.09
C LEU A 183 1.20 90.82 -27.37
N ARG A 184 2.49 91.14 -27.19
CA ARG A 184 3.50 91.33 -28.26
C ARG A 184 3.64 90.02 -29.04
N MET A 185 3.53 90.15 -30.37
CA MET A 185 3.25 89.09 -31.33
C MET A 185 4.23 87.89 -31.30
N SER A 186 3.65 86.69 -31.27
CA SER A 186 4.13 85.57 -32.09
C SER A 186 2.95 85.07 -32.93
N THR A 187 3.14 85.04 -34.23
CA THR A 187 2.15 84.77 -35.28
C THR A 187 1.56 83.36 -35.22
N CYS A 188 0.29 83.23 -34.83
CA CYS A 188 -0.57 82.09 -35.14
C CYS A 188 -1.97 82.61 -35.50
N LYS A 189 -2.17 83.00 -36.77
CA LYS A 189 -3.47 83.46 -37.31
C LYS A 189 -3.99 82.54 -38.41
N SER A 190 -3.92 81.23 -38.21
CA SER A 190 -4.56 80.24 -39.08
C SER A 190 -5.53 79.41 -38.25
N ASN A 191 -6.83 79.66 -38.43
CA ASN A 191 -7.89 78.80 -37.90
C ASN A 191 -7.97 77.57 -38.81
N GLU A 192 -7.54 76.41 -38.33
CA GLU A 192 -7.39 75.24 -39.20
C GLU A 192 -8.69 74.46 -39.40
N ARG A 193 -9.55 74.31 -38.37
CA ARG A 193 -10.88 73.67 -38.44
C ARG A 193 -11.81 74.09 -37.28
N THR A 194 -13.08 74.32 -37.57
CA THR A 194 -14.17 74.48 -36.57
C THR A 194 -15.23 73.41 -36.78
N GLY A 195 -15.67 72.77 -35.70
CA GLY A 195 -16.70 71.73 -35.78
C GLY A 195 -17.32 71.42 -34.42
N ARG A 196 -18.56 70.95 -34.44
CA ARG A 196 -19.34 70.58 -33.25
C ARG A 196 -18.95 69.18 -32.77
N LEU A 197 -18.88 68.98 -31.45
CA LEU A 197 -18.67 67.66 -30.87
C LEU A 197 -19.96 66.82 -30.96
N PRO A 198 -19.88 65.53 -31.33
CA PRO A 198 -21.07 64.66 -31.41
C PRO A 198 -21.73 64.50 -30.04
N LYS A 199 -23.08 64.51 -30.01
CA LYS A 199 -23.91 64.56 -28.79
C LYS A 199 -23.77 63.34 -27.84
N ASN A 200 -23.11 62.26 -28.26
CA ASN A 200 -23.06 60.98 -27.54
C ASN A 200 -21.70 60.64 -26.90
N ARG A 201 -21.05 61.59 -26.23
CA ARG A 201 -19.94 61.26 -25.31
C ARG A 201 -20.13 61.99 -24.00
N THR A 202 -20.75 61.30 -23.04
CA THR A 202 -20.55 61.61 -21.62
C THR A 202 -19.04 61.60 -21.37
N SER A 203 -18.51 62.78 -21.07
CA SER A 203 -17.15 62.97 -20.59
C SER A 203 -17.04 62.29 -19.22
N THR A 204 -16.63 61.03 -19.17
CA THR A 204 -16.12 60.42 -17.94
C THR A 204 -14.79 61.09 -17.60
N CYS A 205 -14.86 62.19 -16.83
CA CYS A 205 -13.73 62.67 -16.06
C CYS A 205 -13.41 61.61 -15.00
N HIS A 206 -12.50 60.68 -15.28
CA HIS A 206 -11.83 59.95 -14.22
C HIS A 206 -10.89 60.92 -13.51
N ARG A 207 -11.33 61.36 -12.33
CA ARG A 207 -10.51 62.07 -11.34
C ARG A 207 -9.48 61.07 -10.81
N ALA A 208 -8.23 61.21 -11.24
CA ALA A 208 -7.12 60.54 -10.58
C ALA A 208 -7.03 61.07 -9.14
N LEU A 209 -7.18 60.16 -8.17
CA LEU A 209 -6.80 60.34 -6.77
C LEU A 209 -5.42 59.73 -6.57
#